data_AF-X1VEA4-F1
#
_entry.id   AF-X1VEA4-F1
#
_cell.length_a   1.000
_cell.length_b   1.000
_cell.length_c   1.000
_cell.angle_alpha   90.00
_cell.angle_beta   90.00
_cell.angle_gamma   90.00
#
_symmetry.space_group_name_H-M   'P 1'
#
loop_
_entity.id
_entity.type
_entity.pdbx_description
1 polymer ?
#
loop_
_entity_poly.entity_id
_entity_poly.type
_entity_poly.pdbx_seq_one_letter_code
_entity_poly.pdbx_strand_id
1 'polypeptide(L)'
;PGTLQPWIDEINRRVAEEGKFPKPAVAYMPFSPPPVFWDYKCRKCRFWQSPDSCQVVEGAISPGGWCAIWLPPEDKPAFSWINELLRGDW
;
A
#
# COMPACT_ATOMS: atom_id res chain seq x y z
N PRO A 1 -2.68 -17.92 -9.06
CA PRO A 1 -2.71 -16.44 -9.12
C PRO A 1 -3.09 -15.87 -7.75
N GLY A 2 -2.30 -14.95 -7.22
CA GLY A 2 -2.56 -14.31 -5.93
C GLY A 2 -3.91 -13.58 -5.91
N THR A 3 -4.54 -13.47 -4.73
CA THR A 3 -5.84 -12.79 -4.56
C THR A 3 -5.79 -11.31 -4.97
N LEU A 4 -4.60 -10.71 -5.00
CA LEU A 4 -4.39 -9.30 -5.33
C LEU A 4 -3.88 -9.07 -6.75
N GLN A 5 -3.58 -10.13 -7.52
CA GLN A 5 -2.97 -10.01 -8.84
C GLN A 5 -3.75 -9.09 -9.79
N PRO A 6 -5.10 -9.17 -9.91
CA PRO A 6 -5.85 -8.29 -10.79
C PRO A 6 -5.70 -6.80 -10.42
N TRP A 7 -5.59 -6.48 -9.14
CA TRP A 7 -5.39 -5.11 -8.66
C TRP A 7 -3.99 -4.60 -8.96
N ILE A 8 -2.98 -5.47 -8.81
CA ILE A 8 -1.60 -5.14 -9.15
C ILE A 8 -1.47 -4.85 -10.64
N ASP A 9 -2.06 -5.70 -11.48
CA ASP A 9 -2.01 -5.56 -12.93
C ASP A 9 -2.68 -4.26 -13.39
N GLU A 10 -3.84 -3.93 -12.83
CA GLU A 10 -4.56 -2.70 -13.17
C GLU A 10 -3.78 -1.45 -12.75
N ILE A 11 -3.21 -1.42 -11.53
CA ILE A 11 -2.40 -0.29 -11.07
C ILE A 11 -1.18 -0.11 -11.97
N ASN A 12 -0.48 -1.20 -12.31
CA ASN A 12 0.70 -1.14 -13.17
C ASN A 12 0.37 -0.70 -14.59
N ARG A 13 -0.76 -1.16 -15.14
CA ARG A 13 -1.25 -0.74 -16.46
C ARG A 13 -1.48 0.76 -16.50
N ARG A 14 -2.18 1.33 -15.51
CA ARG A 14 -2.40 2.78 -15.42
C ARG A 14 -1.11 3.55 -15.27
N VAL A 15 -0.15 3.06 -14.48
CA VAL A 15 1.17 3.70 -14.36
C VAL A 15 1.95 3.68 -15.68
N ALA A 16 1.83 2.61 -16.47
CA ALA A 16 2.47 2.52 -17.78
C ALA A 16 1.84 3.45 -18.83
N GLU A 17 0.52 3.64 -18.78
CA GLU A 17 -0.23 4.47 -19.75
C GLU A 17 -0.24 5.96 -19.38
N GLU A 18 -0.45 6.28 -18.11
CA GLU A 18 -0.71 7.65 -17.63
C GLU A 18 0.45 8.22 -16.79
N GLY A 19 1.41 7.38 -16.38
CA GLY A 19 2.45 7.75 -15.41
C GLY A 19 2.03 7.48 -13.96
N LYS A 20 2.93 7.81 -13.02
CA LYS A 20 2.68 7.58 -11.58
C LYS A 20 1.54 8.48 -11.08
N PHE A 21 0.83 8.02 -10.06
CA PHE A 21 -0.26 8.78 -9.46
C PHE A 21 0.26 9.96 -8.63
N PRO A 22 -0.34 11.16 -8.79
CA PRO A 22 -0.05 12.27 -7.90
C PRO A 22 -0.63 12.01 -6.51
N LYS A 23 0.05 12.49 -5.46
CA LYS A 23 -0.31 12.26 -4.04
C LYS A 23 -1.79 12.53 -3.71
N PRO A 24 -2.44 13.62 -4.18
CA PRO A 24 -3.84 13.86 -3.89
C PRO A 24 -4.79 12.82 -4.50
N ALA A 25 -4.45 12.25 -5.66
CA ALA A 25 -5.30 11.26 -6.34
C ALA A 25 -5.41 9.92 -5.60
N VAL A 26 -4.42 9.61 -4.75
CA VAL A 26 -4.36 8.37 -3.96
C VAL A 26 -4.53 8.61 -2.47
N ALA A 27 -4.99 9.81 -2.07
CA ALA A 27 -5.15 10.21 -0.67
C ALA A 27 -3.88 9.89 0.17
N TYR A 28 -2.71 10.21 -0.38
CA TYR A 28 -1.45 9.95 0.31
C TYR A 28 -1.35 10.71 1.64
N MET A 29 -0.95 10.00 2.69
CA MET A 29 -0.62 10.55 4.00
C MET A 29 0.83 10.20 4.36
N PRO A 30 1.61 11.13 4.93
CA PRO A 30 3.00 10.87 5.31
C PRO A 30 3.15 10.02 6.59
N PHE A 31 2.04 9.72 7.26
CA PHE A 31 1.93 8.81 8.40
C PHE A 31 0.65 7.96 8.27
N SER A 32 0.68 6.72 8.75
CA SER A 32 -0.51 5.87 8.85
C SER A 32 -1.31 6.18 10.12
N PRO A 33 -2.62 6.51 10.05
CA PRO A 33 -3.37 6.88 11.23
C PRO A 33 -3.63 5.68 12.17
N PRO A 34 -3.33 5.81 13.47
CA PRO A 34 -3.68 4.80 14.48
C PRO A 34 -5.20 4.78 14.75
N PRO A 35 -5.78 3.66 15.23
CA PRO A 35 -5.20 2.33 15.40
C PRO A 35 -5.39 1.41 14.18
N VAL A 36 -6.28 1.76 13.24
CA VAL A 36 -6.76 0.86 12.17
C VAL A 36 -5.68 0.56 11.11
N PHE A 37 -4.73 1.47 10.89
CA PHE A 37 -3.77 1.37 9.79
C PHE A 37 -2.31 1.33 10.26
N TRP A 38 -2.06 1.00 11.53
CA TRP A 38 -0.71 1.01 12.11
C TRP A 38 0.28 0.14 11.32
N ASP A 39 -0.19 -0.97 10.74
CA ASP A 39 0.63 -1.86 9.93
C ASP A 39 0.63 -1.53 8.43
N TYR A 40 -0.26 -0.68 7.96
CA TYR A 40 -0.31 -0.29 6.56
C TYR A 40 0.61 0.89 6.33
N LYS A 41 1.91 0.59 6.34
CA LYS A 41 2.97 1.56 6.12
C LYS A 41 3.55 1.37 4.73
N CYS A 42 4.03 2.46 4.12
CA CYS A 42 4.68 2.43 2.81
C CYS A 42 5.85 1.44 2.81
N ARG A 43 6.68 1.38 3.87
CA ARG A 43 7.77 0.39 3.95
C ARG A 43 7.33 -1.08 3.93
N LYS A 44 6.06 -1.35 4.26
CA LYS A 44 5.42 -2.67 4.24
C LYS A 44 4.54 -2.83 2.99
N CYS A 45 4.54 -1.88 2.06
CA CYS A 45 3.74 -1.92 0.83
C CYS A 45 4.48 -2.70 -0.26
N ARG A 46 3.73 -3.42 -1.10
CA ARG A 46 4.26 -4.11 -2.28
C ARG A 46 4.97 -3.18 -3.27
N PHE A 47 4.50 -1.94 -3.39
CA PHE A 47 5.01 -0.95 -4.35
C PHE A 47 6.15 -0.09 -3.80
N TRP A 48 6.63 -0.39 -2.60
CA TRP A 48 7.69 0.36 -1.94
C TRP A 48 9.04 0.21 -2.66
N GLN A 49 9.74 1.33 -2.81
CA GLN A 49 11.10 1.37 -3.31
C GLN A 49 11.96 2.11 -2.28
N SER A 50 12.78 1.36 -1.55
CA SER A 50 13.71 1.91 -0.57
C SER A 50 14.63 2.95 -1.22
N PRO A 51 14.99 4.05 -0.53
CA PRO A 51 14.66 4.38 0.86
C PRO A 51 13.42 5.27 1.05
N ASP A 52 12.94 5.91 -0.02
CA ASP A 52 11.97 7.00 0.05
C ASP A 52 11.13 7.17 -1.23
N SER A 53 10.92 6.09 -1.99
CA SER A 53 10.17 6.14 -3.26
C SER A 53 9.12 5.05 -3.38
N CYS A 54 8.25 5.19 -4.37
CA CYS A 54 7.19 4.24 -4.69
C CYS A 54 7.14 4.02 -6.20
N GLN A 55 6.86 2.79 -6.60
CA GLN A 55 6.68 2.45 -8.00
C GLN A 55 5.51 3.20 -8.65
N VAL A 56 4.45 3.48 -7.87
CA VAL A 56 3.16 3.91 -8.42
C VAL A 56 2.75 5.32 -7.98
N VAL A 57 3.38 5.92 -6.98
CA VAL A 57 3.06 7.28 -6.49
C VAL A 57 4.24 8.21 -6.74
N GLU A 58 3.94 9.44 -7.19
CA GLU A 58 4.93 10.47 -7.47
C GLU A 58 5.57 11.09 -6.22
N GLY A 59 6.81 11.54 -6.40
CA GLY A 59 7.58 12.27 -5.39
C GLY A 59 8.14 11.40 -4.27
N ALA A 60 8.75 12.05 -3.28
CA ALA A 60 9.33 11.37 -2.11
C ALA A 60 8.22 10.81 -1.19
N ILE A 61 8.43 9.59 -0.71
CA ILE A 61 7.47 8.80 0.07
C ILE A 61 8.08 8.47 1.43
N SER A 62 7.41 8.91 2.50
CA SER A 62 7.76 8.53 3.87
C SER A 62 7.60 7.01 4.06
N PRO A 63 8.59 6.30 4.65
CA PRO A 63 8.46 4.88 4.98
C PRO A 63 7.34 4.60 5.99
N GLY A 64 6.94 5.60 6.77
CA GLY A 64 5.81 5.54 7.70
C GLY A 64 4.47 6.00 7.12
N GLY A 65 4.44 6.40 5.84
CA GLY A 65 3.23 6.89 5.17
C GLY A 65 2.27 5.80 4.74
N TRP A 66 1.17 6.21 4.12
CA TRP A 66 0.12 5.34 3.58
C TRP A 66 -0.59 6.03 2.41
N CYS A 67 -1.25 5.25 1.55
CA CYS A 67 -2.15 5.78 0.52
C CYS A 67 -3.30 4.79 0.28
N ALA A 68 -4.38 5.25 -0.36
CA ALA A 68 -5.59 4.46 -0.60
C ALA A 68 -5.36 3.20 -1.45
N ILE A 69 -4.30 3.17 -2.28
CA ILE A 69 -3.94 2.02 -3.13
C ILE A 69 -2.82 1.16 -2.52
N TRP A 70 -2.64 1.23 -1.18
CA TRP A 70 -1.71 0.37 -0.47
C TRP A 70 -2.09 -1.11 -0.65
N LEU A 71 -1.10 -1.94 -0.98
CA LEU A 71 -1.26 -3.40 -1.06
C LEU A 71 -0.22 -4.10 -0.19
N PRO A 72 -0.60 -5.17 0.54
CA PRO A 72 0.33 -5.94 1.37
C PRO A 72 1.41 -6.64 0.51
N PRO A 73 2.57 -6.98 1.10
CA PRO A 73 3.68 -7.60 0.38
C PRO A 73 3.41 -9.07 0.03
N GLU A 74 2.52 -9.72 0.79
CA GLU A 74 2.08 -11.11 0.59
C GLU A 74 0.60 -11.16 0.20
N ASP A 75 0.18 -12.23 -0.48
CA ASP A 75 -1.21 -12.55 -0.82
C ASP A 75 -2.03 -12.95 0.42
N LYS A 76 -1.90 -12.19 1.51
CA LYS A 76 -2.74 -12.39 2.69
C LYS A 76 -4.20 -12.18 2.26
N PRO A 77 -5.11 -13.11 2.60
CA PRO A 77 -6.51 -12.92 2.29
C PRO A 77 -6.99 -11.58 2.86
N ALA A 78 -7.86 -10.90 2.11
CA ALA A 78 -8.54 -9.72 2.60
C ALA A 78 -9.13 -10.03 3.99
N PHE A 79 -9.00 -9.10 4.94
CA PHE A 79 -9.44 -9.26 6.34
C PHE A 79 -8.64 -10.26 7.20
N SER A 80 -7.47 -10.72 6.77
CA SER A 80 -6.54 -11.46 7.67
C SER A 80 -6.25 -10.72 8.97
N TRP A 81 -6.16 -9.39 8.92
CA TRP A 81 -6.04 -8.51 10.09
C TRP A 81 -7.24 -8.58 11.04
N ILE A 82 -8.46 -8.87 10.58
CA ILE A 82 -9.60 -9.12 11.48
C ILE A 82 -9.34 -10.40 12.28
N ASN A 83 -8.83 -11.44 11.62
CA ASN A 83 -8.50 -12.69 12.30
C ASN A 83 -7.27 -12.57 13.21
N GLU A 84 -6.31 -11.69 12.90
CA GLU A 84 -5.17 -11.35 13.78
C GLU A 84 -5.67 -10.53 14.99
N LEU A 85 -6.53 -9.53 14.79
CA LEU A 85 -7.22 -8.76 15.83
C LEU A 85 -8.01 -9.65 16.79
N LEU A 86 -8.79 -10.59 16.24
CA LEU A 86 -9.61 -11.52 17.02
C LEU A 86 -8.75 -12.55 17.78
N ARG A 87 -7.54 -12.86 17.30
CA ARG A 87 -6.62 -13.81 17.95
C ARG A 87 -5.71 -13.15 18.99
N GLY A 88 -5.58 -11.81 18.97
CA GLY A 88 -4.75 -11.08 19.93
C GLY A 88 -3.25 -11.23 19.68
N ASP A 89 -2.87 -11.69 18.48
CA ASP A 89 -1.49 -11.80 18.05
C ASP A 89 -1.03 -10.43 17.52
N TRP A 90 -0.52 -9.59 18.41
CA TRP A 90 0.06 -8.27 18.10
C TRP A 90 1.58 -8.34 17.99
#